data_AF-A0AAV3WGC9-F1
#
_entry.id   AF-A0AAV3WGC9-F1
#
_cell.length_a   1.000
_cell.length_b   1.000
_cell.length_c   1.000
_cell.angle_alpha   90.00
_cell.angle_beta   90.00
_cell.angle_gamma   90.00
#
_symmetry.space_group_name_H-M   'P 1'
#
loop_
_entity.id
_entity.type
_entity.pdbx_description
1 polymer ?
#
loop_
_entity_poly.entity_id
_entity_poly.type
_entity_poly.pdbx_seq_one_letter_code
_entity_poly.pdbx_strand_id
1 'polypeptide(L)'
;MLITDLVPQPSSTVREVNHAIAQSSESDLPFYRKLGRTDLTVSCLGLGGGGGISSEDTLYAFDRGINYFFYSSDLHHYLYSNMAGSIRQICGRGSSVREKVVLATVTYIKSPEMLLGALMDQFCELKIDYIDVLFWGCIGSNDGSVLNDCLNIYQEVKGCNSVYQRTV
;
A
#
# COMPACT_ATOMS: atom_id res chain seq x y z
N MET A 1 -28.21 17.15 26.05
CA MET A 1 -26.87 17.21 26.67
C MET A 1 -25.97 17.89 25.67
N LEU A 2 -25.48 19.10 25.97
CA LEU A 2 -24.64 19.88 25.05
C LEU A 2 -23.17 19.50 25.29
N ILE A 3 -22.37 19.44 24.22
CA ILE A 3 -20.93 19.08 24.26
C ILE A 3 -20.10 19.99 25.17
N THR A 4 -20.63 21.14 25.57
CA THR A 4 -19.98 22.13 26.43
C THR A 4 -19.95 21.76 27.91
N ASP A 5 -20.63 20.69 28.34
CA ASP A 5 -20.77 20.32 29.76
C ASP A 5 -19.67 19.36 30.27
N LEU A 6 -18.61 19.13 29.49
CA LEU A 6 -17.52 18.23 29.88
C LEU A 6 -16.42 19.00 30.64
N VAL A 7 -16.28 18.71 31.93
CA VAL A 7 -15.18 19.17 32.77
C VAL A 7 -13.84 18.65 32.19
N PRO A 8 -12.81 19.49 32.03
CA PRO A 8 -11.51 19.06 31.51
C PRO A 8 -10.92 17.97 32.41
N GLN A 9 -10.66 16.79 31.85
CA GLN A 9 -9.90 15.79 32.58
C GLN A 9 -8.43 16.20 32.66
N PRO A 10 -7.75 15.96 33.80
CA PRO A 10 -6.34 16.21 33.91
C PRO A 10 -5.59 15.38 32.86
N SER A 11 -4.71 16.06 32.14
CA SER A 11 -3.86 15.49 31.11
C SER A 11 -3.18 14.24 31.65
N SER A 12 -3.48 13.09 31.03
CA SER A 12 -2.79 11.85 31.30
C SER A 12 -1.30 12.10 31.13
N THR A 13 -0.54 11.87 32.19
CA THR A 13 0.92 11.85 32.21
C THR A 13 1.41 11.12 30.98
N VAL A 14 2.30 11.79 30.22
CA VAL A 14 3.06 11.20 29.13
C VAL A 14 3.68 9.93 29.69
N ARG A 15 3.18 8.76 29.27
CA ARG A 15 3.84 7.49 29.56
C ARG A 15 5.20 7.58 28.88
N GLU A 16 6.26 7.71 29.67
CA GLU A 16 7.62 7.50 29.20
C GLU A 16 7.63 6.16 28.44
N VAL A 17 7.91 6.24 27.14
CA VAL A 17 8.10 5.05 26.32
C VAL A 17 9.36 4.40 26.85
N ASN A 18 9.21 3.30 27.59
CA ASN A 18 10.33 2.49 28.05
C ASN A 18 11.17 2.07 26.83
N HIS A 19 12.31 2.73 26.63
CA HIS A 19 13.33 2.38 25.64
C HIS A 19 13.97 0.99 25.87
N ALA A 20 13.48 0.22 26.86
CA ALA A 20 13.93 -1.12 27.19
C ALA A 20 13.53 -2.19 26.16
N ILE A 21 12.75 -1.85 25.12
CA ILE A 21 12.44 -2.75 24.00
C ILE A 21 13.22 -2.28 22.77
N ALA A 22 14.40 -2.85 22.57
CA ALA A 22 14.96 -3.23 21.26
C ALA A 22 16.49 -3.38 21.32
N GLN A 23 17.01 -4.24 22.20
CA GLN A 23 18.14 -5.06 21.76
C GLN A 23 17.54 -6.18 20.91
N SER A 24 17.03 -5.83 19.73
CA SER A 24 16.71 -6.83 18.72
C SER A 24 18.05 -7.47 18.37
N SER A 25 18.20 -8.76 18.66
CA SER A 25 19.25 -9.57 18.04
C SER A 25 19.31 -9.21 16.56
N GLU A 26 20.48 -8.83 16.05
CA GLU A 26 20.68 -8.58 14.62
C GLU A 26 19.98 -9.69 13.85
N SER A 27 18.94 -9.33 13.10
CA SER A 27 18.18 -10.30 12.33
C SER A 27 19.09 -10.74 11.18
N ASP A 28 19.42 -12.04 11.11
CA ASP A 28 20.16 -12.64 9.99
C ASP A 28 19.43 -12.51 8.65
N LEU A 29 18.18 -12.04 8.64
CA LEU A 29 17.43 -11.82 7.41
C LEU A 29 18.00 -10.62 6.64
N PRO A 30 18.29 -10.77 5.33
CA PRO A 30 18.80 -9.68 4.52
C PRO A 30 17.77 -8.54 4.46
N PHE A 31 18.28 -7.31 4.39
CA PHE A 31 17.44 -6.12 4.29
C PHE A 31 16.61 -6.14 3.01
N TYR A 32 17.18 -6.52 1.87
CA TYR A 32 16.42 -6.76 0.64
C TYR A 32 16.19 -8.26 0.42
N ARG A 33 15.01 -8.63 -0.07
CA ARG A 33 14.60 -10.02 -0.29
C ARG A 33 13.62 -10.15 -1.46
N LYS A 34 13.58 -11.34 -2.07
CA LYS A 34 12.63 -11.67 -3.14
C LYS A 34 11.19 -11.69 -2.59
N LEU A 35 10.25 -11.07 -3.30
CA LEU A 35 8.83 -11.04 -2.92
C LEU A 35 8.10 -12.27 -3.47
N GLY A 36 7.85 -13.25 -2.60
CA GLY A 36 7.07 -14.43 -2.94
C GLY A 36 7.63 -15.19 -4.15
N ARG A 37 6.76 -15.45 -5.14
CA ARG A 37 7.12 -16.11 -6.42
C ARG A 37 7.42 -15.14 -7.56
N THR A 38 7.44 -13.84 -7.29
CA THR A 38 7.74 -12.80 -8.29
C THR A 38 9.23 -12.56 -8.35
N ASP A 39 9.73 -11.92 -9.41
CA ASP A 39 11.13 -11.48 -9.49
C ASP A 39 11.39 -10.10 -8.85
N LEU A 40 10.40 -9.58 -8.11
CA LEU A 40 10.54 -8.32 -7.38
C LEU A 40 11.45 -8.49 -6.17
N THR A 41 12.28 -7.48 -5.93
CA THR A 41 13.12 -7.37 -4.73
C THR A 41 12.60 -6.25 -3.85
N VAL A 42 12.22 -6.57 -2.61
CA VAL A 42 11.63 -5.64 -1.65
C VAL A 42 12.52 -5.49 -0.41
N SER A 43 12.47 -4.31 0.21
CA SER A 43 12.98 -4.10 1.55
C SER A 43 12.24 -4.96 2.56
N CYS A 44 12.89 -5.29 3.67
CA CYS A 44 12.36 -6.13 4.74
C CYS A 44 11.19 -5.49 5.49
N LEU A 45 11.10 -4.16 5.36
CA LEU A 45 10.01 -3.33 5.82
C LEU A 45 9.32 -2.72 4.61
N GLY A 46 8.00 -2.61 4.69
CA GLY A 46 7.21 -1.81 3.76
C GLY A 46 6.44 -0.72 4.51
N LEU A 47 6.01 0.31 3.79
CA LEU A 47 5.23 1.42 4.36
C LEU A 47 3.85 1.52 3.73
N GLY A 48 2.84 1.54 4.58
CA GLY A 48 1.44 1.70 4.17
C GLY A 48 0.93 3.12 4.40
N GLY A 49 0.25 3.67 3.40
CA GLY A 49 -0.33 5.01 3.45
C GLY A 49 -1.50 5.17 4.42
N GLY A 50 -2.21 4.08 4.76
CA GLY A 50 -3.50 4.14 5.47
C GLY A 50 -3.48 4.67 6.91
N GLY A 51 -2.29 4.89 7.47
CA GLY A 51 -2.10 5.56 8.76
C GLY A 51 -1.95 7.08 8.68
N GLY A 52 -2.08 7.68 7.49
CA GLY A 52 -1.95 9.13 7.29
C GLY A 52 -0.50 9.64 7.23
N ILE A 53 0.47 8.76 6.95
CA ILE A 53 1.88 9.14 6.75
C ILE A 53 2.02 10.25 5.71
N SER A 54 2.89 11.21 6.00
CA SER A 54 3.13 12.35 5.13
C SER A 54 3.93 11.97 3.87
N SER A 55 3.91 12.82 2.85
CA SER A 55 4.75 12.63 1.67
C SER A 55 6.23 12.80 2.03
N GLU A 56 6.55 13.71 2.95
CA GLU A 56 7.89 13.97 3.43
C GLU A 56 8.49 12.75 4.13
N ASP A 57 7.72 12.12 5.04
CA ASP A 57 8.15 10.91 5.75
C ASP A 57 8.27 9.72 4.80
N THR A 58 7.41 9.66 3.78
CA THR A 58 7.49 8.62 2.74
C THR A 58 8.76 8.75 1.90
N LEU A 59 9.12 9.98 1.49
CA LEU A 59 10.37 10.25 0.77
C LEU A 59 11.58 9.97 1.66
N TYR A 60 11.54 10.40 2.93
CA TYR A 60 12.59 10.08 3.89
C TYR A 60 12.82 8.57 3.96
N ALA A 61 11.76 7.79 4.13
CA ALA A 61 11.87 6.34 4.16
C ALA A 61 12.45 5.73 2.88
N PHE A 62 12.07 6.27 1.71
CA PHE A 62 12.65 5.88 0.43
C PHE A 62 14.16 6.13 0.40
N ASP A 63 14.61 7.31 0.86
CA ASP A 63 16.02 7.65 0.96
C ASP A 63 16.79 6.79 1.98
N ARG A 64 16.07 6.20 2.96
CA ARG A 64 16.61 5.20 3.90
C ARG A 64 16.65 3.78 3.33
N GLY A 65 16.23 3.58 2.08
CA GLY A 65 16.28 2.30 1.37
C GLY A 65 14.98 1.50 1.41
N ILE A 66 13.92 1.99 2.05
CA ILE A 66 12.61 1.33 1.95
C ILE A 66 12.10 1.48 0.52
N ASN A 67 11.78 0.38 -0.13
CA ASN A 67 11.29 0.43 -1.50
C ASN A 67 9.91 -0.20 -1.70
N TYR A 68 9.34 -0.79 -0.66
CA TYR A 68 8.03 -1.42 -0.74
C TYR A 68 6.96 -0.53 -0.11
N PHE A 69 6.08 0.03 -0.93
CA PHE A 69 5.04 0.96 -0.49
C PHE A 69 3.66 0.44 -0.82
N PHE A 70 2.70 0.75 0.03
CA PHE A 70 1.30 0.41 -0.14
C PHE A 70 0.45 1.67 -0.15
N TYR A 71 -0.22 1.90 -1.28
CA TYR A 71 -1.14 3.02 -1.48
C TYR A 71 -2.41 2.50 -2.15
N SER A 72 -3.58 2.93 -1.66
CA SER A 72 -4.86 2.62 -2.29
C SER A 72 -5.76 3.85 -2.30
N SER A 73 -6.45 4.08 -3.41
CA SER A 73 -7.58 5.01 -3.49
C SER A 73 -8.93 4.31 -3.25
N ASP A 74 -8.95 3.00 -3.04
CA ASP A 74 -10.19 2.23 -2.86
C ASP A 74 -10.72 2.37 -1.41
N LEU A 75 -12.01 2.73 -1.29
CA LEU A 75 -12.82 2.95 -0.08
C LEU A 75 -12.31 3.95 0.98
N HIS A 76 -11.01 4.20 1.06
CA HIS A 76 -10.37 4.94 2.16
C HIS A 76 -9.41 6.00 1.67
N HIS A 77 -9.59 6.48 0.44
CA HIS A 77 -8.69 7.41 -0.26
C HIS A 77 -8.16 8.55 0.61
N TYR A 78 -9.02 9.18 1.42
CA TYR A 78 -8.63 10.24 2.35
C TYR A 78 -7.42 9.88 3.22
N LEU A 79 -7.38 8.66 3.77
CA LEU A 79 -6.29 8.21 4.65
C LEU A 79 -4.95 8.06 3.90
N TYR A 80 -5.00 7.73 2.62
CA TYR A 80 -3.82 7.50 1.79
C TYR A 80 -3.33 8.77 1.09
N SER A 81 -4.22 9.75 0.91
CA SER A 81 -3.96 10.95 0.11
C SER A 81 -2.72 11.76 0.54
N ASN A 82 -2.38 11.74 1.84
CA ASN A 82 -1.17 12.39 2.38
C ASN A 82 0.14 11.86 1.77
N MET A 83 0.17 10.57 1.38
CA MET A 83 1.31 9.92 0.76
C MET A 83 1.36 10.17 -0.77
N ALA A 84 0.27 10.61 -1.40
CA ALA A 84 0.14 10.67 -2.86
C ALA A 84 1.20 11.57 -3.54
N GLY A 85 1.63 12.65 -2.88
CA GLY A 85 2.67 13.55 -3.38
C GLY A 85 4.00 12.83 -3.60
N SER A 86 4.45 12.08 -2.59
CA SER A 86 5.68 11.28 -2.67
C SER A 86 5.60 10.19 -3.73
N ILE A 87 4.46 9.49 -3.82
CA ILE A 87 4.27 8.42 -4.81
C ILE A 87 4.27 9.00 -6.23
N ARG A 88 3.65 10.17 -6.46
CA ARG A 88 3.78 10.88 -7.75
C ARG A 88 5.23 11.20 -8.08
N GLN A 89 6.05 11.55 -7.10
CA GLN A 89 7.46 11.89 -7.32
C GLN A 89 8.31 10.66 -7.64
N ILE A 90 8.17 9.58 -6.88
CA ILE A 90 9.03 8.38 -7.02
C ILE A 90 8.48 7.35 -8.01
N CYS A 91 7.18 7.37 -8.30
CA CYS A 91 6.54 6.44 -9.24
C CYS A 91 5.90 7.12 -10.46
N GLY A 92 5.63 8.43 -10.43
CA GLY A 92 4.96 9.09 -11.54
C GLY A 92 5.71 8.97 -12.87
N ARG A 93 4.99 9.07 -13.98
CA ARG A 93 5.55 9.04 -15.34
C ARG A 93 6.71 10.03 -15.47
N GLY A 94 7.83 9.56 -16.00
CA GLY A 94 9.07 10.33 -16.12
C GLY A 94 9.97 10.29 -14.87
N SER A 95 9.55 9.62 -13.79
CA SER A 95 10.42 9.40 -12.63
C SER A 95 11.59 8.49 -13.00
N SER A 96 12.82 8.96 -12.73
CA SER A 96 14.05 8.20 -12.97
C SER A 96 14.28 7.07 -11.96
N VAL A 97 13.41 6.94 -10.97
CA VAL A 97 13.51 5.96 -9.88
C VAL A 97 12.30 5.02 -9.78
N ARG A 98 11.36 5.06 -10.74
CA ARG A 98 10.15 4.22 -10.72
C ARG A 98 10.47 2.72 -10.55
N GLU A 99 11.48 2.22 -11.25
CA GLU A 99 11.92 0.82 -11.19
C GLU A 99 12.62 0.44 -9.87
N LYS A 100 12.97 1.44 -9.04
CA LYS A 100 13.51 1.19 -7.70
C LYS A 100 12.42 0.98 -6.67
N VAL A 101 11.16 1.26 -7.01
CA VAL A 101 10.02 1.21 -6.11
C VAL A 101 9.12 0.03 -6.45
N VAL A 102 8.70 -0.71 -5.43
CA VAL A 102 7.64 -1.71 -5.52
C VAL A 102 6.38 -1.10 -4.90
N LEU A 103 5.42 -0.75 -5.75
CA LEU A 103 4.14 -0.16 -5.34
C LEU A 103 3.06 -1.23 -5.32
N ALA A 104 2.43 -1.40 -4.17
CA ALA A 104 1.27 -2.24 -3.98
C ALA A 104 -0.01 -1.42 -3.79
N THR A 105 -1.14 -1.97 -4.23
CA THR A 105 -2.49 -1.48 -3.92
C THR A 105 -3.41 -2.63 -3.52
N VAL A 106 -4.59 -2.28 -2.99
CA VAL A 106 -5.69 -3.20 -2.75
C VAL A 106 -6.92 -2.72 -3.49
N THR A 107 -7.76 -3.67 -3.91
CA THR A 107 -9.15 -3.43 -4.27
C THR A 107 -10.09 -4.35 -3.50
N TYR A 108 -11.24 -3.81 -3.10
CA TYR A 108 -12.37 -4.55 -2.52
C TYR A 108 -13.54 -4.69 -3.51
N ILE A 109 -13.40 -4.12 -4.70
CA ILE A 109 -14.41 -4.15 -5.75
C ILE A 109 -14.52 -5.58 -6.27
N LYS A 110 -15.77 -6.05 -6.38
CA LYS A 110 -16.13 -7.37 -6.91
C LYS A 110 -17.04 -7.16 -8.13
N SER A 111 -16.60 -6.28 -9.03
CA SER A 111 -17.24 -6.04 -10.32
C SER A 111 -16.11 -5.81 -11.32
N PRO A 112 -16.04 -6.58 -12.41
CA PRO A 112 -14.97 -6.47 -13.38
C PRO A 112 -14.88 -5.06 -14.02
N GLU A 113 -16.03 -4.45 -14.31
CA GLU A 113 -16.11 -3.11 -14.91
C GLU A 113 -15.69 -2.02 -13.93
N MET A 114 -16.17 -2.09 -12.69
CA MET A 114 -15.83 -1.10 -11.66
C MET A 114 -14.37 -1.19 -11.23
N LEU A 115 -13.77 -2.39 -11.26
CA LEU A 115 -12.36 -2.60 -10.97
C LEU A 115 -11.47 -1.75 -11.89
N LEU A 116 -11.71 -1.82 -13.20
CA LEU A 116 -10.93 -1.07 -14.19
C LEU A 116 -11.04 0.44 -13.96
N GLY A 117 -12.26 0.92 -13.68
CA GLY A 117 -12.50 2.32 -13.34
C GLY A 117 -11.69 2.76 -12.11
N ALA A 118 -11.78 2.00 -11.02
CA ALA A 118 -11.07 2.35 -9.78
C ALA A 118 -9.54 2.30 -9.91
N LEU A 119 -9.00 1.32 -10.64
CA LEU A 119 -7.57 1.27 -10.94
C LEU A 119 -7.14 2.45 -11.81
N MET A 120 -7.95 2.82 -12.80
CA MET A 120 -7.66 3.96 -13.68
C MET A 120 -7.69 5.29 -12.91
N ASP A 121 -8.63 5.47 -11.98
CA ASP A 121 -8.68 6.64 -11.11
C ASP A 121 -7.40 6.74 -10.26
N GLN A 122 -6.94 5.62 -9.69
CA GLN A 122 -5.67 5.56 -8.96
C GLN A 122 -4.48 5.90 -9.87
N PHE A 123 -4.45 5.38 -11.10
CA PHE A 123 -3.38 5.64 -12.05
C PHE A 123 -3.33 7.11 -12.45
N CYS A 124 -4.49 7.72 -12.70
CA CYS A 124 -4.60 9.14 -13.02
C CYS A 124 -4.13 10.01 -11.85
N GLU A 125 -4.55 9.71 -10.63
CA GLU A 125 -4.18 10.47 -9.44
C GLU A 125 -2.67 10.44 -9.19
N LEU A 126 -2.08 9.25 -9.24
CA LEU A 126 -0.66 9.04 -8.97
C LEU A 126 0.21 9.32 -10.20
N LYS A 127 -0.41 9.61 -11.34
CA LYS A 127 0.25 9.79 -12.64
C LYS A 127 1.17 8.61 -12.99
N ILE A 128 0.71 7.39 -12.69
CA ILE A 128 1.43 6.14 -12.99
C ILE A 128 0.75 5.41 -14.15
N ASP A 129 1.41 4.39 -14.66
CA ASP A 129 0.93 3.51 -15.73
C ASP A 129 0.91 2.03 -15.35
N TYR A 130 1.52 1.65 -14.22
CA TYR A 130 1.43 0.31 -13.65
C TYR A 130 1.60 0.29 -12.13
N ILE A 131 1.08 -0.79 -11.53
CA ILE A 131 1.28 -1.16 -10.12
C ILE A 131 1.97 -2.53 -10.10
N ASP A 132 2.88 -2.72 -9.16
CA ASP A 132 3.69 -3.95 -9.06
C ASP A 132 2.90 -5.10 -8.41
N VAL A 133 2.05 -4.78 -7.43
CA VAL A 133 1.25 -5.76 -6.69
C VAL A 133 -0.19 -5.27 -6.51
N LEU A 134 -1.16 -6.05 -6.99
CA LEU A 134 -2.58 -5.82 -6.75
C LEU A 134 -3.10 -6.89 -5.77
N PHE A 135 -3.59 -6.44 -4.61
CA PHE A 135 -4.29 -7.30 -3.66
C PHE A 135 -5.80 -7.25 -3.88
N TRP A 136 -6.46 -8.41 -3.80
CA TRP A 136 -7.91 -8.49 -3.65
C TRP A 136 -8.26 -8.62 -2.16
N GLY A 137 -8.87 -7.59 -1.61
CA GLY A 137 -9.29 -7.54 -0.22
C GLY A 137 -10.64 -8.22 0.02
N CYS A 138 -10.80 -8.81 1.20
CA CYS A 138 -12.08 -9.33 1.71
C CYS A 138 -12.82 -10.29 0.75
N ILE A 139 -12.09 -11.26 0.18
CA ILE A 139 -12.69 -12.36 -0.58
C ILE A 139 -13.17 -13.44 0.39
N GLY A 140 -14.49 -13.61 0.47
CA GLY A 140 -15.16 -14.65 1.23
C GLY A 140 -15.41 -15.92 0.41
N SER A 141 -15.98 -16.93 1.07
CA SER A 141 -16.29 -18.23 0.46
C SER A 141 -17.27 -18.15 -0.71
N ASN A 142 -18.14 -17.14 -0.71
CA ASN A 142 -19.23 -17.01 -1.68
C ASN A 142 -18.87 -16.14 -2.89
N ASP A 143 -17.66 -15.56 -2.91
CA ASP A 143 -17.24 -14.62 -3.94
C ASP A 143 -16.60 -15.31 -5.16
N GLY A 144 -16.54 -16.64 -5.20
CA GLY A 144 -15.76 -17.38 -6.19
C GLY A 144 -16.13 -17.08 -7.65
N SER A 145 -17.43 -17.00 -7.97
CA SER A 145 -17.88 -16.68 -9.33
C SER A 145 -17.45 -15.28 -9.75
N VAL A 146 -17.74 -14.29 -8.92
CA VAL A 146 -17.48 -12.88 -9.22
C VAL A 146 -15.98 -12.59 -9.27
N LEU A 147 -15.20 -13.22 -8.40
CA LEU A 147 -13.73 -13.15 -8.47
C LEU A 147 -13.21 -13.76 -9.77
N ASN A 148 -13.76 -14.90 -10.22
CA ASN A 148 -13.36 -15.49 -11.50
C ASN A 148 -13.68 -14.55 -12.67
N ASP A 149 -14.82 -13.88 -12.67
CA ASP A 149 -15.18 -12.89 -13.70
C ASP A 149 -14.16 -11.75 -13.73
N CYS A 150 -13.74 -11.28 -12.55
CA CYS A 150 -12.72 -10.26 -12.45
C CYS A 150 -11.32 -10.75 -12.89
N LEU A 151 -10.98 -12.00 -12.59
CA LEU A 151 -9.72 -12.63 -13.01
C LEU A 151 -9.66 -12.92 -14.52
N ASN A 152 -10.81 -12.98 -15.19
CA ASN A 152 -10.87 -13.08 -16.64
C ASN A 152 -10.51 -11.73 -17.29
N ILE A 153 -11.04 -10.61 -16.79
CA ILE A 153 -10.61 -9.26 -17.22
C ILE A 153 -9.13 -9.02 -16.86
N TYR A 154 -8.66 -9.56 -15.72
CA TYR A 154 -7.25 -9.49 -15.34
C TYR A 154 -6.29 -9.96 -16.45
N GLN A 155 -6.68 -10.91 -17.30
CA GLN A 155 -5.80 -11.37 -18.39
C GLN A 155 -5.45 -10.26 -19.38
N GLU A 156 -6.33 -9.26 -19.54
CA GLU A 156 -6.12 -8.12 -20.43
C GLU A 156 -5.26 -7.02 -19.80
N VAL A 157 -5.27 -6.92 -18.46
CA VAL A 157 -4.57 -5.84 -17.71
C VAL A 157 -3.29 -6.28 -17.02
N LYS A 158 -2.98 -7.58 -17.00
CA LYS A 158 -1.74 -8.07 -16.40
C LYS A 158 -0.53 -7.76 -17.28
N GLY A 159 0.58 -7.41 -16.64
CA GLY A 159 1.86 -7.25 -17.31
C GLY A 159 2.47 -8.58 -17.76
N CYS A 160 3.52 -8.49 -18.58
CA CYS A 160 4.37 -9.64 -18.84
C CYS A 160 4.96 -10.15 -17.51
N ASN A 161 4.99 -11.48 -17.32
CA ASN A 161 5.50 -12.13 -16.09
C ASN A 161 4.68 -11.93 -14.81
N SER A 162 3.46 -11.40 -14.88
CA SER A 162 2.59 -11.33 -13.70
C SER A 162 2.20 -12.73 -13.20
N VAL A 163 2.32 -12.95 -11.89
CA VAL A 163 1.97 -14.20 -11.22
C VAL A 163 0.73 -13.98 -10.36
N TYR A 164 -0.29 -14.83 -10.54
CA TYR A 164 -1.43 -14.89 -9.62
C TYR A 164 -1.14 -15.88 -8.48
N GLN A 165 -1.37 -15.45 -7.24
CA GLN A 165 -1.27 -16.31 -6.07
C GLN A 165 -2.49 -16.08 -5.17
N ARG A 166 -3.19 -17.17 -4.84
CA ARG A 166 -4.20 -17.21 -3.78
C ARG A 166 -3.60 -17.90 -2.57
N THR A 167 -3.60 -17.22 -1.43
CA THR A 167 -3.27 -17.82 -0.14
C THR A 167 -4.59 -18.11 0.58
N VAL A 168 -4.84 -19.37 0.89
CA VAL A 168 -6.01 -19.86 1.63
C VAL A 168 -5.56 -20.24 3.03
#